data_AF-A0A8H5LPM2-F1
#
_entry.id   AF-A0A8H5LPM2-F1
#
_cell.length_a   1.000
_cell.length_b   1.000
_cell.length_c   1.000
_cell.angle_alpha   90.00
_cell.angle_beta   90.00
_cell.angle_gamma   90.00
#
_symmetry.space_group_name_H-M   'P 1'
#
loop_
_entity.id
_entity.type
_entity.pdbx_description
1 polymer ?
#
loop_
_entity_poly.entity_id
_entity_poly.type
_entity_poly.pdbx_seq_one_letter_code
_entity_poly.pdbx_strand_id
1 'polypeptide(L)'
;MHLSTLPIFLCVWCIIMTATAIAQDYIILESSDKTQFTLRTDIARHGMQSFLDRADLKPGEDAVIRIPDAASATVKLVIEYCEFHYNNPDPAQPHVREWKQNFLKDVDPKIIYRLQSAAKFLDIPDLSYLAGGAMADLSVGRGGRELIEMFGYEIPTEPPNPPPDSRPWRWHVEKDEDEMVIGSGYVLTAEDLISHGLPLPNLDDSRRLCKCTPETML
;
A
#
# COMPACT_ATOMS: atom_id res chain seq x y z
N MET A 1 2.79 -24.45 -74.44
CA MET A 1 2.56 -25.42 -73.35
C MET A 1 3.46 -25.01 -72.18
N HIS A 2 2.96 -24.16 -71.28
CA HIS A 2 3.66 -23.79 -70.05
C HIS A 2 2.85 -24.37 -68.89
N LEU A 3 3.34 -25.46 -68.30
CA LEU A 3 2.75 -26.04 -67.10
C LEU A 3 3.18 -25.21 -65.89
N SER A 4 2.17 -24.74 -65.17
CA SER A 4 2.22 -24.10 -63.87
C SER A 4 2.63 -25.10 -62.79
N THR A 5 3.88 -25.05 -62.35
CA THR A 5 4.32 -25.62 -61.07
C THR A 5 4.21 -24.51 -60.02
N LEU A 6 3.25 -24.60 -59.11
CA LEU A 6 3.31 -24.03 -57.74
C LEU A 6 1.98 -24.34 -57.02
N PRO A 7 1.95 -25.37 -56.15
CA PRO A 7 1.06 -25.28 -54.99
C PRO A 7 1.71 -25.72 -53.65
N ILE A 8 3.03 -25.91 -53.59
CA ILE A 8 3.67 -26.54 -52.41
C ILE A 8 4.27 -25.51 -51.44
N PHE A 9 4.69 -24.34 -51.92
CA PHE A 9 5.34 -23.32 -51.07
C PHE A 9 4.38 -22.54 -50.15
N LEU A 10 3.08 -22.51 -50.45
CA LEU A 10 2.08 -21.85 -49.61
C LEU A 10 1.68 -22.67 -48.37
N CYS A 11 1.81 -24.01 -48.41
CA CYS A 11 1.48 -24.86 -47.26
C CYS A 11 2.55 -24.84 -46.17
N VAL A 12 3.83 -24.75 -46.53
CA VAL A 12 4.92 -24.79 -45.54
C VAL A 12 5.01 -23.50 -44.73
N TRP A 13 4.69 -22.34 -45.33
CA TRP A 13 4.70 -21.06 -44.61
C TRP A 13 3.49 -20.90 -43.68
N CYS A 14 2.37 -21.58 -43.97
CA CYS A 14 1.20 -21.57 -43.08
C CYS A 14 1.43 -22.38 -41.80
N ILE A 15 2.35 -23.37 -41.82
CA ILE A 15 2.66 -24.21 -40.65
C ILE A 15 3.66 -23.53 -39.69
N ILE A 16 4.52 -22.63 -40.18
CA ILE A 16 5.49 -21.89 -39.33
C ILE A 16 4.83 -20.73 -38.57
N MET A 17 3.64 -20.25 -38.98
CA MET A 17 2.82 -19.32 -38.19
C MET A 17 1.75 -20.05 -37.38
N THR A 18 2.09 -21.18 -36.76
CA THR A 18 1.39 -21.60 -35.55
C THR A 18 1.82 -20.64 -34.44
N ALA A 19 1.16 -19.48 -34.41
CA ALA A 19 1.17 -18.60 -33.27
C ALA A 19 0.91 -19.47 -32.05
N THR A 20 1.89 -19.55 -31.16
CA THR A 20 1.73 -20.03 -29.80
C THR A 20 0.64 -19.16 -29.20
N ALA A 21 -0.62 -19.60 -29.30
CA ALA A 21 -1.72 -19.04 -28.54
C ALA A 21 -1.41 -19.44 -27.10
N ILE A 22 -0.62 -18.61 -26.42
CA ILE A 22 -0.48 -18.68 -24.97
C ILE A 22 -1.90 -18.48 -24.46
N ALA A 23 -2.50 -19.55 -23.93
CA ALA A 23 -3.75 -19.43 -23.20
C ALA A 23 -3.53 -18.33 -22.15
N GLN A 24 -4.26 -17.23 -22.25
CA GLN A 24 -4.15 -16.17 -21.26
C GLN A 24 -4.91 -16.64 -20.03
N ASP A 25 -4.16 -17.12 -19.03
CA ASP A 25 -4.72 -17.45 -17.73
C ASP A 25 -5.04 -16.15 -16.99
N TYR A 26 -6.19 -16.09 -16.32
CA TYR A 26 -6.62 -14.94 -15.52
C TYR A 26 -6.84 -15.33 -14.06
N ILE A 27 -6.67 -14.35 -13.17
CA ILE A 27 -7.00 -14.43 -11.76
C ILE A 27 -8.13 -13.44 -11.49
N ILE A 28 -9.06 -13.80 -10.59
CA ILE A 28 -10.18 -12.95 -10.23
C ILE A 28 -9.89 -12.27 -8.89
N LEU A 29 -9.89 -10.94 -8.87
CA LEU A 29 -9.86 -10.13 -7.65
C LEU A 29 -11.28 -9.68 -7.31
N GLU A 30 -11.79 -10.06 -6.15
CA GLU A 30 -13.09 -9.63 -5.62
C GLU A 30 -12.86 -8.52 -4.58
N SER A 31 -13.49 -7.36 -4.81
CA SER A 31 -13.48 -6.24 -3.88
C SER A 31 -14.49 -6.43 -2.74
N SER A 32 -14.37 -5.63 -1.69
CA SER A 32 -15.31 -5.63 -0.56
C SER A 32 -16.76 -5.33 -0.95
N ASP A 33 -16.98 -4.55 -2.02
CA ASP A 33 -18.29 -4.27 -2.63
C ASP A 33 -18.78 -5.36 -3.60
N LYS A 34 -18.14 -6.54 -3.59
CA LYS A 34 -18.52 -7.72 -4.40
C LYS A 34 -18.37 -7.54 -5.91
N THR A 35 -17.60 -6.54 -6.33
CA THR A 35 -17.22 -6.36 -7.73
C THR A 35 -16.01 -7.25 -8.04
N GLN A 36 -16.04 -7.92 -9.18
CA GLN A 36 -14.97 -8.80 -9.63
C GLN A 36 -14.17 -8.14 -10.75
N PHE A 37 -12.85 -8.29 -10.68
CA PHE A 37 -11.90 -7.80 -11.66
C PHE A 37 -11.03 -8.96 -12.13
N THR A 38 -10.86 -9.08 -13.45
CA THR A 38 -9.99 -10.09 -14.06
C THR A 38 -8.61 -9.49 -14.31
N LEU A 39 -7.56 -10.11 -13.77
CA LEU A 39 -6.17 -9.72 -13.97
C LEU A 39 -5.41 -10.85 -14.66
N ARG A 40 -4.59 -10.53 -15.67
CA ARG A 40 -3.79 -11.54 -16.38
C ARG A 40 -2.75 -12.15 -15.44
N THR A 41 -2.58 -13.48 -15.49
CA THR A 41 -1.79 -14.21 -14.49
C THR A 41 -0.32 -13.83 -14.51
N ASP A 42 0.25 -13.53 -15.66
CA ASP A 42 1.64 -13.04 -15.79
C ASP A 42 1.84 -11.65 -15.15
N ILE A 43 0.86 -10.74 -15.27
CA ILE A 43 0.86 -9.43 -14.61
C ILE A 43 0.77 -9.62 -13.10
N ALA A 44 -0.14 -10.48 -12.64
CA ALA A 44 -0.29 -10.82 -11.23
C ALA A 44 0.97 -11.46 -10.67
N ARG A 45 1.62 -12.38 -11.41
CA ARG A 45 2.90 -12.98 -11.01
C ARG A 45 4.02 -11.94 -10.94
N HIS A 46 4.08 -10.99 -11.86
CA HIS A 46 5.09 -9.94 -11.78
C HIS A 46 4.93 -9.06 -10.52
N GLY A 47 3.70 -8.70 -10.15
CA GLY A 47 3.44 -7.79 -9.03
C GLY A 47 3.25 -8.46 -7.66
N MET A 48 2.77 -9.71 -7.62
CA MET A 48 2.17 -10.34 -6.43
C MET A 48 2.68 -11.78 -6.21
N GLN A 49 3.81 -12.17 -6.82
CA GLN A 49 4.35 -13.54 -6.79
C GLN A 49 4.34 -14.14 -5.39
N SER A 50 4.88 -13.41 -4.41
CA SER A 50 5.01 -13.86 -3.03
C SER A 50 3.66 -14.19 -2.38
N PHE A 51 2.61 -13.43 -2.69
CA PHE A 51 1.26 -13.71 -2.22
C PHE A 51 0.69 -14.96 -2.89
N LEU A 52 0.82 -15.06 -4.21
CA LEU A 52 0.29 -16.19 -4.98
C LEU A 52 0.93 -17.52 -4.55
N ASP A 53 2.23 -17.52 -4.29
CA ASP A 53 2.96 -18.71 -3.84
C ASP A 53 2.53 -19.14 -2.43
N ARG A 54 2.32 -18.18 -1.51
CA ARG A 54 1.81 -18.50 -0.17
C ARG A 54 0.36 -18.98 -0.17
N ALA A 55 -0.44 -18.49 -1.11
CA ALA A 55 -1.84 -18.87 -1.25
C ALA A 55 -2.04 -20.18 -2.03
N ASP A 56 -0.96 -20.80 -2.53
CA ASP A 56 -0.96 -22.02 -3.37
C ASP A 56 -1.91 -21.89 -4.58
N LEU A 57 -2.02 -20.68 -5.15
CA LEU A 57 -2.91 -20.41 -6.27
C LEU A 57 -2.21 -20.73 -7.60
N LYS A 58 -2.76 -21.68 -8.35
CA LYS A 58 -2.23 -22.07 -9.65
C LYS A 58 -2.89 -21.28 -10.79
N PRO A 59 -2.14 -20.96 -11.87
CA PRO A 59 -2.71 -20.37 -13.09
C PRO A 59 -3.80 -21.29 -13.66
N GLY A 60 -4.94 -20.72 -14.04
CA GLY A 60 -6.03 -21.46 -14.69
C GLY A 60 -6.98 -22.21 -13.75
N GLU A 61 -6.76 -22.16 -12.43
CA GLU A 61 -7.81 -22.49 -11.46
C GLU A 61 -8.70 -21.25 -11.26
N ASP A 62 -10.02 -21.45 -11.07
CA ASP A 62 -11.01 -20.38 -10.80
C ASP A 62 -10.81 -19.77 -9.39
N ALA A 63 -9.59 -19.27 -9.14
CA ALA A 63 -9.16 -18.70 -7.87
C ALA A 63 -9.68 -17.26 -7.74
N VAL A 64 -10.60 -17.06 -6.80
CA VAL A 64 -11.12 -15.74 -6.44
C VAL A 64 -10.39 -15.25 -5.19
N ILE A 65 -9.52 -14.24 -5.37
CA ILE A 65 -8.83 -13.56 -4.28
C ILE A 65 -9.74 -12.45 -3.75
N ARG A 66 -10.21 -12.61 -2.51
CA ARG A 66 -11.03 -11.59 -1.83
C ARG A 66 -10.13 -10.62 -1.08
N ILE A 67 -10.18 -9.34 -1.46
CA ILE A 67 -9.37 -8.30 -0.82
C ILE A 67 -10.20 -7.66 0.30
N PRO A 68 -9.81 -7.81 1.58
CA PRO A 68 -10.55 -7.24 2.69
C PRO A 68 -10.47 -5.70 2.65
N ASP A 69 -11.58 -5.04 2.99
CA ASP A 69 -11.69 -3.58 3.18
C ASP A 69 -11.27 -2.69 1.99
N ALA A 70 -11.01 -3.28 0.82
CA ALA A 70 -10.71 -2.59 -0.42
C ALA A 70 -11.98 -2.46 -1.26
N ALA A 71 -12.45 -1.24 -1.48
CA ALA A 71 -13.53 -0.98 -2.43
C ALA A 71 -13.03 -1.12 -3.88
N SER A 72 -13.94 -1.26 -4.84
CA SER A 72 -13.63 -1.29 -6.28
C SER A 72 -12.61 -0.25 -6.74
N ALA A 73 -12.70 0.99 -6.24
CA ALA A 73 -11.76 2.06 -6.60
C ALA A 73 -10.32 1.74 -6.17
N THR A 74 -10.14 1.16 -4.98
CA THR A 74 -8.85 0.72 -4.47
C THR A 74 -8.29 -0.44 -5.29
N VAL A 75 -9.12 -1.43 -5.63
CA VAL A 75 -8.69 -2.61 -6.42
C VAL A 75 -8.26 -2.20 -7.83
N LYS A 76 -8.95 -1.24 -8.45
CA LYS A 76 -8.53 -0.67 -9.75
C LYS A 76 -7.14 -0.06 -9.70
N LEU A 77 -6.80 0.68 -8.64
CA LEU A 77 -5.46 1.26 -8.47
C LEU A 77 -4.39 0.17 -8.32
N VAL A 78 -4.68 -0.91 -7.58
CA VAL A 78 -3.76 -2.06 -7.48
C VAL A 78 -3.50 -2.66 -8.86
N ILE A 79 -4.56 -2.88 -9.66
CA ILE A 79 -4.44 -3.43 -11.01
C ILE A 79 -3.63 -2.48 -11.90
N GLU A 80 -3.95 -1.20 -11.92
CA GLU A 80 -3.24 -0.18 -12.69
C GLU A 80 -1.74 -0.17 -12.35
N TYR A 81 -1.41 -0.27 -11.06
CA TYR A 81 -0.03 -0.37 -10.61
C TYR A 81 0.68 -1.62 -11.15
N CYS A 82 0.05 -2.79 -11.04
CA CYS A 82 0.63 -4.04 -11.53
C CYS A 82 0.81 -4.02 -13.05
N GLU A 83 -0.17 -3.52 -13.80
CA GLU A 83 -0.11 -3.40 -15.27
C GLU A 83 0.99 -2.42 -15.71
N PHE A 84 1.10 -1.27 -15.06
CA PHE A 84 2.14 -0.30 -15.35
C PHE A 84 3.53 -0.89 -15.13
N HIS A 85 3.75 -1.55 -13.99
CA HIS A 85 5.04 -2.15 -13.64
C HIS A 85 5.38 -3.40 -14.47
N TYR A 86 4.39 -4.15 -14.93
CA TYR A 86 4.61 -5.24 -15.88
C TYR A 86 5.12 -4.71 -17.23
N ASN A 87 4.53 -3.62 -17.72
CA ASN A 87 4.95 -3.00 -18.99
C ASN A 87 6.25 -2.19 -18.87
N ASN A 88 6.64 -1.81 -17.64
CA ASN A 88 7.83 -1.04 -17.34
C ASN A 88 8.67 -1.76 -16.26
N PRO A 89 9.33 -2.88 -16.60
CA PRO A 89 10.00 -3.74 -15.62
C PRO A 89 11.27 -3.12 -15.03
N ASP A 90 11.84 -2.10 -15.67
CA ASP A 90 13.01 -1.39 -15.18
C ASP A 90 12.59 -0.15 -14.36
N PRO A 91 12.71 -0.19 -13.02
CA PRO A 91 12.30 0.91 -12.16
C PRO A 91 13.24 2.12 -12.22
N ALA A 92 14.42 2.00 -12.83
CA ALA A 92 15.38 3.09 -12.94
C ALA A 92 15.01 4.09 -14.07
N GLN A 93 14.03 3.75 -14.91
CA GLN A 93 13.62 4.61 -16.02
C GLN A 93 12.99 5.90 -15.50
N PRO A 94 13.40 7.08 -16.01
CA PRO A 94 12.91 8.37 -15.52
C PRO A 94 11.37 8.50 -15.52
N HIS A 95 10.69 7.98 -16.54
CA HIS A 95 9.22 8.04 -16.63
C HIS A 95 8.52 7.15 -15.60
N VAL A 96 9.15 6.06 -15.15
CA VAL A 96 8.59 5.23 -14.06
C VAL A 96 8.61 6.01 -12.75
N ARG A 97 9.71 6.72 -12.48
CA ARG A 97 9.81 7.59 -11.30
C ARG A 97 8.80 8.73 -11.34
N GLU A 98 8.64 9.38 -12.49
CA GLU A 98 7.66 10.45 -12.69
C GLU A 98 6.22 9.94 -12.54
N TRP A 99 5.91 8.77 -13.12
CA TRP A 99 4.61 8.15 -12.96
C TRP A 99 4.30 7.85 -11.49
N LYS A 100 5.24 7.24 -10.74
CA LYS A 100 5.07 6.99 -9.30
C LYS A 100 4.80 8.26 -8.50
N GLN A 101 5.46 9.37 -8.84
CA GLN A 101 5.22 10.66 -8.19
C GLN A 101 3.82 11.20 -8.45
N ASN A 102 3.22 10.90 -9.59
CA ASN A 102 1.90 11.39 -9.98
C ASN A 102 0.76 10.43 -9.62
N PHE A 103 1.06 9.14 -9.46
CA PHE A 103 0.08 8.06 -9.30
C PHE A 103 -0.95 8.29 -8.18
N LEU A 104 -0.54 8.89 -7.05
CA LEU A 104 -1.39 9.10 -5.88
C LEU A 104 -1.78 10.57 -5.63
N LYS A 105 -1.38 11.51 -6.51
CA LYS A 105 -1.55 12.97 -6.23
C LYS A 105 -3.01 13.39 -6.10
N ASP A 106 -3.88 12.88 -6.97
CA ASP A 106 -5.30 13.26 -7.03
C ASP A 106 -6.23 12.21 -6.39
N VAL A 107 -5.67 11.32 -5.55
CA VAL A 107 -6.39 10.23 -4.91
C VAL A 107 -6.83 10.66 -3.50
N ASP A 108 -8.07 10.35 -3.15
CA ASP A 108 -8.61 10.63 -1.81
C ASP A 108 -7.77 9.93 -0.71
N PRO A 109 -7.42 10.61 0.40
CA PRO A 109 -6.61 10.02 1.48
C PRO A 109 -7.14 8.70 2.05
N LYS A 110 -8.47 8.52 2.11
CA LYS A 110 -9.09 7.26 2.57
C LYS A 110 -8.85 6.13 1.57
N ILE A 111 -8.83 6.43 0.28
CA ILE A 111 -8.49 5.46 -0.77
C ILE A 111 -7.01 5.10 -0.68
N ILE A 112 -6.11 6.06 -0.44
CA ILE A 112 -4.66 5.81 -0.25
C ILE A 112 -4.42 4.91 0.96
N TYR A 113 -5.09 5.17 2.10
CA TYR A 113 -5.00 4.31 3.27
C TYR A 113 -5.46 2.87 2.98
N ARG A 114 -6.60 2.70 2.30
CA ARG A 114 -7.08 1.38 1.87
C ARG A 114 -6.15 0.71 0.87
N LEU A 115 -5.53 1.49 -0.02
CA LEU A 115 -4.55 1.01 -0.98
C LEU A 115 -3.31 0.47 -0.28
N GLN A 116 -2.80 1.16 0.73
CA GLN A 116 -1.68 0.68 1.55
C GLN A 116 -2.02 -0.66 2.22
N SER A 117 -3.22 -0.77 2.80
CA SER A 117 -3.70 -2.02 3.43
C SER A 117 -3.83 -3.16 2.42
N ALA A 118 -4.44 -2.89 1.26
CA ALA A 118 -4.60 -3.86 0.18
C ALA A 118 -3.25 -4.32 -0.38
N ALA A 119 -2.31 -3.39 -0.59
CA ALA A 119 -0.96 -3.70 -1.05
C ALA A 119 -0.20 -4.59 -0.07
N LYS A 120 -0.37 -4.33 1.24
CA LYS A 120 0.19 -5.20 2.29
C LYS A 120 -0.44 -6.59 2.29
N PHE A 121 -1.76 -6.69 2.13
CA PHE A 121 -2.47 -7.97 2.04
C PHE A 121 -1.99 -8.80 0.85
N LEU A 122 -1.83 -8.16 -0.31
CA LEU A 122 -1.36 -8.77 -1.56
C LEU A 122 0.17 -8.88 -1.67
N ASP A 123 0.89 -8.46 -0.62
CA ASP A 123 2.34 -8.51 -0.51
C ASP A 123 3.08 -7.83 -1.67
N ILE A 124 2.68 -6.59 -1.95
CA ILE A 124 3.29 -5.69 -2.94
C ILE A 124 4.05 -4.60 -2.15
N PRO A 125 5.30 -4.85 -1.70
CA PRO A 125 6.00 -3.97 -0.76
C PRO A 125 6.24 -2.57 -1.32
N ASP A 126 6.55 -2.46 -2.62
CA ASP A 126 6.82 -1.19 -3.30
C ASP A 126 5.57 -0.29 -3.34
N LEU A 127 4.40 -0.85 -3.63
CA LEU A 127 3.12 -0.13 -3.59
C LEU A 127 2.74 0.26 -2.16
N SER A 128 2.96 -0.63 -1.19
CA SER A 128 2.72 -0.32 0.22
C SER A 128 3.61 0.83 0.71
N TYR A 129 4.87 0.88 0.28
CA TYR A 129 5.78 1.98 0.62
C TYR A 129 5.39 3.28 -0.05
N LEU A 130 5.00 3.24 -1.34
CA LEU A 130 4.52 4.40 -2.08
C LEU A 130 3.28 5.02 -1.42
N ALA A 131 2.28 4.21 -1.07
CA ALA A 131 1.08 4.67 -0.40
C ALA A 131 1.38 5.17 1.03
N GLY A 132 2.26 4.49 1.77
CA GLY A 132 2.69 4.92 3.10
C GLY A 132 3.45 6.26 3.09
N GLY A 133 4.30 6.48 2.09
CA GLY A 133 4.98 7.76 1.88
C GLY A 133 4.00 8.89 1.57
N ALA A 134 3.04 8.66 0.66
CA ALA A 134 2.00 9.64 0.36
C ALA A 134 1.15 9.99 1.60
N MET A 135 0.84 9.00 2.43
CA MET A 135 0.14 9.20 3.71
C MET A 135 0.96 10.00 4.72
N ALA A 136 2.27 9.77 4.79
CA ALA A 136 3.18 10.54 5.62
C ALA A 136 3.20 12.01 5.16
N ASP A 137 3.34 12.25 3.85
CA ASP A 137 3.34 13.59 3.24
C ASP A 137 2.02 14.34 3.52
N LEU A 138 0.88 13.63 3.46
CA LEU A 138 -0.43 14.20 3.80
C LEU A 138 -0.56 14.53 5.28
N SER A 139 0.17 13.84 6.16
CA SER A 139 0.08 14.03 7.61
C SER A 139 0.97 15.15 8.12
N VAL A 140 1.98 15.57 7.36
CA VAL A 140 2.93 16.62 7.76
C VAL A 140 2.18 17.93 8.04
N GLY A 141 2.36 18.47 9.24
CA GLY A 141 1.79 19.76 9.64
C GLY A 141 0.30 19.76 9.95
N ARG A 142 -0.37 18.59 9.98
CA ARG A 142 -1.78 18.47 10.37
C ARG A 142 -1.94 18.13 11.84
N GLY A 143 -2.93 18.75 12.47
CA GLY A 143 -3.30 18.45 13.86
C GLY A 143 -4.07 17.12 13.98
N GLY A 144 -4.09 16.52 15.17
CA GLY A 144 -4.81 15.26 15.41
C GLY A 144 -6.30 15.30 15.02
N ARG A 145 -6.98 16.43 15.28
CA ARG A 145 -8.38 16.63 14.87
C ARG A 145 -8.58 16.62 13.36
N GLU A 146 -7.69 17.26 12.61
CA GLU A 146 -7.77 17.33 11.15
C GLU A 146 -7.54 15.95 10.52
N LEU A 147 -6.64 15.14 11.10
CA LEU A 147 -6.43 13.76 10.69
C LEU A 147 -7.67 12.90 11.00
N ILE A 148 -8.27 13.06 12.17
CA ILE A 148 -9.52 12.38 12.54
C ILE A 148 -10.63 12.71 11.53
N GLU A 149 -10.81 13.99 11.19
CA GLU A 149 -11.79 14.43 10.19
C GLU A 149 -11.47 13.89 8.78
N MET A 150 -10.19 13.94 8.38
CA MET A 150 -9.73 13.42 7.08
C MET A 150 -10.06 11.94 6.91
N PHE A 151 -9.82 11.12 7.93
CA PHE A 151 -10.09 9.69 7.87
C PHE A 151 -11.54 9.33 8.25
N GLY A 152 -12.28 10.27 8.82
CA GLY A 152 -13.66 10.06 9.27
C GLY A 152 -13.75 9.16 10.50
N TYR A 153 -12.76 9.25 11.40
CA TYR A 153 -12.81 8.55 12.68
C TYR A 153 -13.73 9.30 13.65
N GLU A 154 -14.48 8.56 14.45
CA GLU A 154 -15.22 9.11 15.59
C GLU A 154 -14.34 9.11 16.83
N ILE A 155 -14.30 10.24 17.54
CA ILE A 155 -13.63 10.30 18.84
C ILE A 155 -14.50 9.55 19.85
N PRO A 156 -13.98 8.51 20.53
CA PRO A 156 -14.74 7.83 21.57
C PRO A 156 -15.20 8.83 22.64
N THR A 157 -16.49 8.82 22.96
CA THR A 157 -17.09 9.72 23.96
C THR A 157 -16.85 9.25 25.39
N GLU A 158 -16.56 7.95 25.56
CA GLU A 158 -16.23 7.36 26.85
C GLU A 158 -14.73 7.47 27.10
N PRO A 159 -14.29 7.93 28.29
CA PRO A 159 -12.89 7.86 28.65
C PRO A 159 -12.46 6.39 28.62
N PRO A 160 -11.23 6.09 28.14
CA PRO A 160 -10.75 4.71 28.09
C PRO A 160 -10.86 4.11 29.49
N ASN A 161 -11.71 3.10 29.67
CA ASN A 161 -11.77 2.32 30.89
C ASN A 161 -10.46 1.55 30.98
N PRO A 162 -9.49 2.02 31.78
CA PRO A 162 -8.16 1.48 31.66
C PRO A 162 -8.17 0.12 32.36
N PRO A 163 -7.51 -0.92 31.79
CA PRO A 163 -7.46 -2.22 32.45
C PRO A 163 -6.94 -2.08 33.88
N PRO A 164 -7.33 -2.93 34.85
CA PRO A 164 -6.98 -2.75 36.27
C PRO A 164 -5.47 -2.68 36.55
N ASP A 165 -4.63 -3.12 35.62
CA ASP A 165 -3.16 -3.09 35.68
C ASP A 165 -2.53 -1.94 34.87
N SER A 166 -3.33 -1.01 34.35
CA SER A 166 -2.85 0.17 33.65
C SER A 166 -2.05 1.01 34.64
N ARG A 167 -0.75 0.77 34.72
CA ARG A 167 0.17 1.76 35.24
C ARG A 167 -0.17 3.05 34.48
N PRO A 168 -0.40 4.19 35.16
CA PRO A 168 -0.64 5.44 34.45
C PRO A 168 0.48 5.58 33.44
N TRP A 169 0.14 5.81 32.16
CA TRP A 169 1.11 5.97 31.08
C TRP A 169 2.23 6.90 31.58
N ARG A 170 3.36 6.31 31.98
CA ARG A 170 4.45 7.03 32.60
C ARG A 170 5.42 7.29 31.46
N TRP A 171 5.37 8.48 30.92
CA TRP A 171 6.36 8.96 29.96
C TRP A 171 7.74 8.82 30.62
N HIS A 172 8.55 7.88 30.13
CA HIS A 172 9.93 7.72 30.58
C HIS A 172 10.78 8.71 29.79
N VAL A 173 11.46 9.60 30.51
CA VAL A 173 12.31 10.65 29.96
C VAL A 173 13.76 10.25 30.23
N GLU A 174 14.43 9.71 29.22
CA GLU A 174 15.88 9.49 29.28
C GLU A 174 16.61 10.73 28.77
N LYS A 175 17.80 11.03 29.30
CA LYS A 175 18.57 12.23 28.97
C LYS A 175 19.64 11.86 27.95
N ASP A 176 19.47 12.24 26.70
CA ASP A 176 20.61 12.42 25.79
C ASP A 176 20.50 13.78 25.11
N GLU A 177 21.62 14.50 25.15
CA GLU A 177 21.68 15.91 24.82
C GLU A 177 21.38 16.11 23.32
N ASP A 178 20.39 16.98 23.07
CA ASP A 178 20.09 17.71 21.83
C ASP A 178 19.02 17.28 20.82
N GLU A 179 18.29 16.16 20.94
CA GLU A 179 17.13 15.91 20.04
C GLU A 179 15.95 15.16 20.67
N MET A 180 14.77 15.82 20.66
CA MET A 180 13.49 15.24 21.08
C MET A 180 12.85 14.50 19.91
N VAL A 181 12.83 13.16 19.93
CA VAL A 181 12.12 12.33 18.94
C VAL A 181 11.15 11.40 19.67
N ILE A 182 9.85 11.60 19.42
CA ILE A 182 8.81 10.61 19.73
C ILE A 182 8.50 9.88 18.42
N GLY A 183 8.28 8.57 18.51
CA GLY A 183 8.19 7.62 17.38
C GLY A 183 7.66 8.20 16.07
N SER A 184 8.47 8.07 15.02
CA SER A 184 8.29 8.62 13.66
C SER A 184 8.66 10.11 13.43
N GLY A 185 9.62 10.65 14.18
CA GLY A 185 10.45 11.77 13.67
C GLY A 185 9.87 13.18 13.73
N TYR A 186 8.78 13.41 14.48
CA TYR A 186 8.26 14.76 14.70
C TYR A 186 8.55 15.26 16.12
N VAL A 187 8.99 16.52 16.20
CA VAL A 187 9.29 17.25 17.42
C VAL A 187 8.12 18.19 17.70
N LEU A 188 7.23 17.85 18.64
CA LEU A 188 6.12 18.74 19.06
C LEU A 188 6.48 19.46 20.36
N THR A 189 6.41 20.79 20.34
CA THR A 189 6.65 21.65 21.50
C THR A 189 5.43 21.71 22.43
N ALA A 190 5.63 22.23 23.65
CA ALA A 190 4.52 22.45 24.58
C ALA A 190 3.45 23.39 24.00
N GLU A 191 3.86 24.36 23.17
CA GLU A 191 2.95 25.28 22.48
C GLU A 191 2.11 24.56 21.42
N ASP A 192 2.70 23.59 20.71
CA ASP A 192 1.98 22.75 19.73
C ASP A 192 0.89 21.92 20.42
N LEU A 193 1.21 21.34 21.59
CA LEU A 193 0.25 20.56 22.39
C LEU A 193 -0.92 21.42 22.90
N ILE A 194 -0.64 22.66 23.33
CA ILE A 194 -1.66 23.62 23.78
C ILE A 194 -2.55 24.03 22.61
N SER A 195 -1.98 24.32 21.43
CA SER A 195 -2.74 24.73 20.25
C SER A 195 -3.69 23.63 19.74
N HIS A 196 -3.31 22.37 19.93
CA HIS A 196 -4.10 21.21 19.53
C HIS A 196 -5.08 20.72 20.61
N GLY A 197 -5.17 21.40 21.76
CA GLY A 197 -6.08 21.04 22.84
C GLY A 197 -5.75 19.69 23.49
N LEU A 198 -4.50 19.24 23.36
CA LEU A 198 -4.02 18.02 23.99
C LEU A 198 -3.62 18.32 25.45
N PRO A 199 -3.90 17.41 26.39
CA PRO A 199 -3.52 17.62 27.79
C PRO A 199 -2.00 17.72 27.89
N LEU A 200 -1.51 18.86 28.39
CA LEU A 200 -0.09 19.00 28.71
C LEU A 200 0.28 17.94 29.76
N PRO A 201 1.36 17.16 29.55
CA PRO A 201 1.90 16.36 30.62
C PRO A 201 2.28 17.30 31.77
N ASN A 202 1.97 16.89 33.00
CA ASN A 202 2.29 17.64 34.21
C ASN A 202 3.83 17.70 34.37
N LEU A 203 4.43 18.65 33.68
CA LEU A 203 5.86 18.92 33.67
C LEU A 203 6.13 19.83 34.85
N ASP A 204 6.67 19.25 35.92
CA ASP A 204 7.43 20.03 36.89
C ASP A 204 8.60 20.69 36.13
N ASP A 205 8.83 21.97 36.40
CA ASP A 205 9.23 23.04 35.47
C ASP A 205 10.68 22.98 34.93
N SER A 206 11.25 21.80 34.71
CA SER A 206 12.71 21.68 34.53
C SER A 206 13.25 20.48 33.74
N ARG A 207 12.47 19.67 32.99
CA ARG A 207 13.03 18.49 32.29
C ARG A 207 12.52 18.27 30.86
N ARG A 208 13.47 18.23 29.90
CA ARG A 208 13.32 18.00 28.44
C ARG A 208 13.37 16.50 28.09
N LEU A 209 12.79 16.09 26.94
CA LEU A 209 12.35 14.73 26.53
C LEU A 209 13.32 13.95 25.59
N CYS A 210 13.60 12.63 25.78
CA CYS A 210 14.28 11.73 24.79
C CYS A 210 13.74 10.27 24.69
N LYS A 211 14.32 9.51 23.71
CA LYS A 211 13.92 8.31 22.93
C LYS A 211 13.74 6.95 23.66
N CYS A 212 13.00 6.01 23.07
CA CYS A 212 12.86 4.59 23.49
C CYS A 212 13.61 3.61 22.56
N THR A 213 14.34 2.64 23.11
CA THR A 213 14.94 1.48 22.41
C THR A 213 14.18 0.16 22.72
N PRO A 214 14.33 -0.90 21.89
CA PRO A 214 13.31 -1.94 21.72
C PRO A 214 13.51 -3.24 22.54
N GLU A 215 14.09 -3.20 23.73
CA GLU A 215 14.43 -4.44 24.47
C GLU A 215 13.39 -4.91 25.51
N THR A 216 12.11 -4.52 25.41
CA THR A 216 11.10 -5.12 26.29
C THR A 216 9.73 -5.23 25.62
N MET A 217 9.65 -6.07 24.59
CA MET A 217 8.42 -6.74 24.21
C MET A 217 8.75 -8.21 23.93
N LEU A 218 8.44 -9.07 24.91
CA LEU A 218 8.15 -10.49 24.64
C LEU A 218 6.83 -10.59 23.90
#